data_AF-A0A3Q9JR12-F1
#
_entry.id   AF-A0A3Q9JR12-F1
#
_cell.length_a   1.000
_cell.length_b   1.000
_cell.length_c   1.000
_cell.angle_alpha   90.00
_cell.angle_beta   90.00
_cell.angle_gamma   90.00
#
_symmetry.space_group_name_H-M   'P 1'
#
loop_
_entity.id
_entity.type
_entity.pdbx_description
1 polymer ?
#
loop_
_entity_poly.entity_id
_entity_poly.type
_entity_poly.pdbx_seq_one_letter_code
_entity_poly.pdbx_strand_id
1 'polypeptide(L)' 'VLEEFGYIYDSSVGVPALPIPVWPYTLDYKIPHECKSGTCPTKSFPGVWEVPLNAHYIDGFEGGHCPYLDQ' A
#
# COMPACT_ATOMS: atom_id res chain seq x y z
N VAL A 1 -10.26 -14.77 0.96
CA VAL A 1 -9.58 -15.10 -0.33
C VAL A 1 -8.08 -15.25 -0.15
N LEU A 2 -7.29 -14.18 0.05
CA LEU A 2 -5.83 -14.34 0.15
C LEU A 2 -5.40 -15.36 1.20
N GLU A 3 -5.91 -15.20 2.43
CA GLU A 3 -5.70 -16.15 3.54
C GLU A 3 -6.22 -17.56 3.21
N GLU A 4 -7.43 -17.66 2.66
CA GLU A 4 -8.10 -18.95 2.34
C GLU A 4 -7.32 -19.77 1.30
N PHE A 5 -6.66 -19.11 0.36
CA PHE A 5 -5.85 -19.75 -0.68
C PHE A 5 -4.36 -19.85 -0.32
N GLY A 6 -3.97 -19.44 0.88
CA GLY A 6 -2.58 -19.53 1.37
C GLY A 6 -1.61 -18.57 0.66
N TYR A 7 -2.11 -17.45 0.13
CA TYR A 7 -1.25 -16.38 -0.37
C TYR A 7 -0.56 -15.67 0.80
N ILE A 8 0.72 -15.35 0.62
CA ILE A 8 1.57 -14.77 1.67
C ILE A 8 1.61 -13.25 1.66
N TYR A 9 1.35 -12.61 0.52
CA TYR A 9 1.35 -11.15 0.40
C TYR A 9 0.35 -10.65 -0.64
N ASP A 10 -0.04 -9.39 -0.49
CA ASP A 10 -0.68 -8.55 -1.51
C ASP A 10 0.21 -7.34 -1.83
N SER A 11 0.00 -6.76 -3.01
CA SER A 11 0.74 -5.59 -3.50
C SER A 11 -0.21 -4.66 -4.26
N SER A 12 -1.36 -4.36 -3.66
CA SER A 12 -2.42 -3.58 -4.29
C SER A 12 -2.75 -2.28 -3.55
N VAL A 13 -2.29 -2.13 -2.29
CA VAL A 13 -2.56 -0.93 -1.50
C VAL A 13 -1.64 0.20 -1.91
N GLY A 14 -2.24 1.27 -2.45
CA GLY A 14 -1.54 2.51 -2.80
C GLY A 14 -1.26 3.40 -1.61
N VAL A 15 -0.04 3.92 -1.54
CA VAL A 15 0.39 4.93 -0.57
C VAL A 15 0.53 6.27 -1.30
N PRO A 16 0.05 7.39 -0.72
CA PRO A 16 0.31 8.72 -1.29
C PRO A 16 1.82 9.00 -1.36
N ALA A 17 2.21 9.98 -2.19
CA ALA A 17 3.60 10.40 -2.28
C ALA A 17 4.05 10.97 -0.93
N LEU A 18 5.04 10.32 -0.32
CA LEU A 18 5.62 10.68 0.97
C LEU A 18 7.14 10.83 0.81
N PRO A 19 7.79 11.75 1.54
CA PRO A 19 9.24 11.90 1.50
C PRO A 19 9.97 10.66 2.04
N ILE A 20 9.30 9.87 2.88
CA ILE A 20 9.79 8.59 3.41
C ILE A 20 8.80 7.52 2.96
N PRO A 21 9.22 6.52 2.17
CA PRO A 21 8.34 5.46 1.71
C PRO A 21 7.93 4.54 2.88
N VAL A 22 6.75 3.94 2.75
CA VAL A 22 6.24 2.97 3.71
C VAL A 22 6.87 1.59 3.44
N TRP A 23 7.38 0.96 4.49
CA TRP A 23 7.91 -0.40 4.45
C TRP A 23 6.79 -1.43 4.44
N PRO A 24 7.02 -2.64 3.91
CA PRO A 24 6.07 -3.74 4.01
C PRO A 24 5.64 -4.00 5.46
N TYR A 25 4.37 -4.33 5.64
CA TYR A 25 3.76 -4.55 6.95
C TYR A 25 2.76 -5.71 6.88
N THR A 26 2.44 -6.31 8.03
CA THR A 26 1.40 -7.34 8.10
C THR A 26 0.02 -6.70 8.27
N LEU A 27 -1.00 -7.36 7.74
CA LEU A 27 -2.42 -7.00 7.94
C LEU A 27 -2.98 -7.54 9.26
N ASP A 28 -2.11 -7.87 10.22
CA ASP A 28 -2.50 -8.25 11.59
C ASP A 28 -3.22 -7.10 12.30
N TYR A 29 -2.80 -5.86 11.99
CA TYR A 29 -3.29 -4.62 12.58
C TYR A 29 -3.77 -3.64 11.52
N LYS A 30 -4.30 -2.51 11.98
CA LYS A 30 -4.73 -1.41 11.10
C LYS A 30 -3.55 -0.92 10.25
N ILE A 31 -3.82 -0.64 8.98
CA ILE A 31 -2.88 -0.03 8.02
C ILE A 31 -2.22 1.23 8.64
N PRO A 32 -0.88 1.34 8.62
CA PRO A 32 -0.13 2.39 9.30
C PRO A 32 -0.02 3.71 8.51
N HIS A 33 -0.76 3.88 7.42
CA HIS A 33 -0.75 5.08 6.58
C HIS A 33 -2.16 5.43 6.08
N GLU A 34 -2.29 6.61 5.48
CA GLU A 34 -3.51 6.98 4.78
C GLU A 34 -3.71 6.09 3.55
N CYS A 35 -4.86 5.44 3.47
CA CYS A 35 -5.27 4.74 2.27
C CYS A 35 -6.22 5.61 1.45
N LYS A 36 -5.80 5.98 0.24
CA LYS A 36 -6.64 6.75 -0.69
C LYS A 36 -7.69 5.90 -1.41
N SER A 37 -7.50 4.58 -1.44
CA SER A 37 -8.51 3.67 -1.97
C SER A 37 -9.67 3.56 -0.99
N GLY A 38 -10.88 3.93 -1.41
CA GLY A 38 -12.09 3.88 -0.56
C GLY A 38 -12.48 2.46 -0.11
N THR A 39 -11.75 1.43 -0.54
CA THR A 39 -12.03 0.01 -0.30
C THR A 39 -10.96 -0.69 0.53
N CYS A 40 -10.10 0.06 1.23
CA CYS A 40 -9.03 -0.54 2.03
C CYS A 40 -9.55 -1.49 3.15
N PRO A 41 -8.82 -2.56 3.45
CA PRO A 41 -9.22 -3.52 4.47
C PRO A 41 -9.27 -2.88 5.85
N THR A 42 -10.38 -3.11 6.56
CA THR A 42 -10.59 -2.63 7.94
C THR A 42 -10.56 -3.76 8.98
N LYS A 43 -10.52 -5.01 8.51
CA LYS A 43 -10.41 -6.22 9.35
C LYS A 43 -8.95 -6.66 9.42
N SER A 44 -8.61 -7.41 10.46
CA SER A 44 -7.32 -8.10 10.57
C SER A 44 -7.29 -9.35 9.68
N PHE A 45 -6.17 -9.55 9.00
CA PHE A 45 -5.84 -10.74 8.21
C PHE A 45 -4.49 -11.27 8.66
N PRO A 46 -4.45 -12.09 9.73
CA PRO A 46 -3.19 -12.48 10.37
C PRO A 46 -2.24 -13.22 9.41
N GLY A 47 -0.97 -12.80 9.40
CA GLY A 47 0.09 -13.43 8.61
C GLY A 47 0.12 -13.07 7.12
N VAL A 48 -0.85 -12.31 6.62
CA VAL A 48 -0.82 -11.76 5.26
C VAL A 48 0.00 -10.47 5.25
N TRP A 49 0.99 -10.40 4.37
CA TRP A 49 1.79 -9.20 4.17
C TRP A 49 1.16 -8.26 3.14
N GLU A 50 1.30 -6.96 3.35
CA GLU A 50 1.12 -5.96 2.31
C GLU A 50 2.49 -5.43 1.91
N VAL A 51 2.78 -5.47 0.61
CA VAL A 51 3.91 -4.78 -0.01
C VAL A 51 3.36 -3.53 -0.68
N PRO A 52 3.37 -2.37 0.00
CA PRO A 52 2.62 -1.21 -0.43
C PRO A 52 3.21 -0.60 -1.71
N LEU A 53 2.31 -0.12 -2.58
CA LEU A 53 2.65 0.63 -3.79
C LEU A 53 2.87 2.10 -3.43
N ASN A 54 4.12 2.45 -3.11
CA ASN A 54 4.51 3.83 -2.83
C ASN A 54 4.49 4.68 -4.11
N ALA A 55 3.66 5.73 -4.12
CA ALA A 55 3.70 6.72 -5.19
C ALA A 55 5.05 7.47 -5.21
N HIS A 56 5.54 7.78 -6.42
CA HIS A 56 6.78 8.52 -6.57
C HIS A 56 6.71 9.91 -5.90
N TYR A 57 7.73 10.21 -5.11
CA TYR A 57 7.89 11.48 -4.43
C TYR A 57 8.82 12.40 -5.23
N ILE A 58 8.34 13.59 -5.54
CA ILE A 58 9.08 14.66 -6.22
C ILE A 58 8.88 15.94 -5.40
N ASP A 59 9.96 16.66 -5.13
CA ASP A 59 9.92 17.95 -4.46
C ASP A 59 9.56 19.05 -5.47
N GLY A 60 8.26 19.33 -5.65
CA GLY A 60 7.75 20.31 -6.61
C GLY A 60 6.34 20.01 -7.14
N PHE A 61 5.81 20.88 -8.00
CA PHE A 61 4.53 20.67 -8.71
C PHE A 61 4.68 19.94 -10.06
N GLU A 62 5.91 19.54 -10.41
CA GLU A 62 6.24 18.92 -11.68
C GLU A 62 6.32 17.40 -11.53
N GLY A 63 5.22 16.69 -11.83
CA GLY A 63 5.22 15.24 -11.95
C GLY A 63 3.98 14.54 -11.37
N GLY A 64 3.67 13.37 -11.91
CA GLY A 64 2.58 12.53 -11.43
C GLY A 64 2.97 11.79 -10.14
N HIS A 65 2.20 11.98 -9.06
CA HIS A 65 2.29 11.19 -7.83
C HIS A 65 1.67 9.80 -8.04
N CYS A 66 2.27 9.05 -8.94
CA CYS A 66 1.79 7.76 -9.42
C CYS A 66 2.68 6.63 -8.88
N PRO A 67 2.12 5.48 -8.51
CA PRO A 67 2.91 4.30 -8.13
C PRO A 67 3.47 3.52 -9.33
N TYR A 68 2.91 3.71 -10.52
CA TYR A 68 3.38 3.07 -11.76
C TYR A 68 4.05 4.09 -12.68
N LEU A 69 5.07 3.66 -13.42
CA LEU A 69 5.88 4.52 -14.29
C LEU A 69 5.23 4.85 -15.64
N ASP A 70 4.20 4.11 -16.04
CA ASP A 70 3.52 4.19 -17.33
C ASP A 70 2.20 4.98 -17.28
N GLN A 71 1.95 5.70 -16.18
CA GLN A 71 0.78 6.55 -15.99
C GLN A 71 0.91 7.93 -16.66
#